data_AF-A0A9D5TD74-F1
#
_entry.id   AF-A0A9D5TD74-F1
#
_cell.length_a   1.000
_cell.length_b   1.000
_cell.length_c   1.000
_cell.angle_alpha   90.00
_cell.angle_beta   90.00
_cell.angle_gamma   90.00
#
_symmetry.space_group_name_H-M   'P 1'
#
loop_
_entity.id
_entity.type
_entity.pdbx_description
1 polymer ?
#
loop_
_entity_poly.entity_id
_entity_poly.type
_entity_poly.pdbx_seq_one_letter_code
_entity_poly.pdbx_strand_id
1 'polypeptide(L)' 'MNKQKILCNILIFGFLLGVYEGKIALWKDNQVKPMRVFPVQVSILPEADQKTLQKGIRVNNLSQLYKMLEDYLS' A
#
# COMPACT_ATOMS: atom_id res chain seq x y z
N MET A 1 23.43 -30.82 -1.82
CA MET A 1 23.21 -29.37 -1.95
C MET A 1 21.78 -29.17 -2.43
N ASN A 2 20.84 -28.79 -1.55
CA ASN A 2 19.54 -28.22 -1.92
C ASN A 2 18.96 -27.54 -0.68
N LYS A 3 19.29 -26.26 -0.60
CA LYS A 3 18.97 -25.34 0.48
C LYS A 3 17.48 -24.97 0.39
N GLN A 4 16.81 -25.03 1.54
CA GLN A 4 15.67 -24.19 1.94
C GLN A 4 14.27 -24.62 1.46
N LYS A 5 13.74 -25.70 2.06
CA LYS A 5 12.30 -25.77 2.39
C LYS A 5 12.07 -24.95 3.66
N ILE A 6 12.10 -23.62 3.55
CA ILE A 6 11.61 -22.77 4.64
C ILE A 6 10.09 -22.77 4.52
N LEU A 7 9.46 -23.58 5.36
CA LEU A 7 8.08 -23.40 5.81
C LEU A 7 7.98 -22.01 6.42
N CYS A 8 7.77 -21.01 5.59
CA CYS A 8 7.36 -19.71 6.08
C CYS A 8 5.85 -19.85 6.30
N ASN A 9 5.46 -20.03 7.56
CA ASN A 9 4.13 -19.70 8.04
C ASN A 9 3.96 -18.19 7.80
N ILE A 10 3.67 -17.81 6.54
CA ILE A 10 3.57 -16.40 6.14
C ILE A 10 2.27 -15.93 6.77
N LEU A 11 2.39 -15.33 7.96
CA LEU A 11 1.45 -14.32 8.40
C LEU A 11 1.35 -13.31 7.25
N ILE A 12 0.27 -13.41 6.48
CA ILE A 12 -0.07 -12.50 5.38
C ILE A 12 -0.43 -11.17 6.04
N PHE A 13 0.58 -10.40 6.45
CA PHE A 13 0.36 -9.02 6.88
C PHE A 13 0.16 -8.19 5.61
N GLY A 14 -1.09 -8.14 5.14
CA GLY A 14 -1.49 -7.30 4.03
C GLY A 14 -1.42 -5.82 4.43
N PHE A 15 -0.93 -5.00 3.51
CA PHE A 15 -1.07 -3.56 3.57
C PHE A 15 -2.21 -3.12 2.68
N LEU A 16 -2.91 -2.06 3.07
CA LEU A 16 -3.94 -1.44 2.24
C LEU A 16 -3.52 0.00 1.98
N LEU A 17 -3.35 0.35 0.71
CA LEU A 17 -3.18 1.71 0.23
C LEU A 17 -4.54 2.29 -0.12
N GLY A 18 -4.80 3.54 0.23
CA GLY A 18 -6.05 4.19 -0.10
C GLY A 18 -6.04 5.67 0.16
N VAL A 19 -7.22 6.26 0.20
CA VAL A 19 -7.41 7.71 0.41
C VAL A 19 -7.90 7.98 1.83
N TYR A 20 -7.21 8.85 2.55
CA TYR A 20 -7.63 9.36 3.86
C TYR A 20 -7.49 10.88 3.87
N GLU A 21 -8.58 11.60 4.16
CA GLU A 21 -8.59 13.08 4.19
C GLU A 21 -8.01 13.72 2.91
N GLY A 22 -8.30 13.13 1.75
CA GLY A 22 -7.82 13.59 0.45
C GLY A 22 -6.33 13.31 0.16
N LYS A 23 -5.65 12.56 1.04
CA LYS A 23 -4.24 12.19 0.92
C LYS A 23 -4.07 10.68 0.78
N ILE A 24 -2.91 10.27 0.26
CA ILE A 24 -2.53 8.85 0.21
C ILE A 24 -2.29 8.36 1.64
N ALA A 25 -2.88 7.22 1.99
CA ALA A 25 -2.73 6.62 3.29
C ALA A 25 -2.51 5.11 3.20
N LEU A 26 -1.82 4.58 4.20
CA LEU A 26 -1.43 3.20 4.35
C LEU A 26 -2.01 2.64 5.64
N TRP A 27 -2.80 1.59 5.53
CA TRP A 27 -3.31 0.81 6.64
C TRP A 27 -2.55 -0.51 6.72
N LYS A 28 -2.35 -0.97 7.96
CA LYS A 28 -1.94 -2.34 8.24
C LYS A 28 -3.20 -3.14 8.56
N ASP A 29 -3.19 -4.43 8.25
CA ASP A 29 -4.34 -5.32 8.49
C ASP A 29 -4.93 -5.16 9.90
N ASN A 30 -6.26 -5.22 9.98
CA ASN A 30 -7.08 -5.00 11.18
C ASN A 30 -6.98 -3.61 11.85
N GLN A 31 -6.40 -2.60 11.20
CA GLN A 31 -6.39 -1.24 11.73
C GLN A 31 -7.52 -0.40 11.13
N VAL A 32 -8.29 0.27 11.98
CA VAL A 32 -9.32 1.24 11.55
C VAL A 32 -8.69 2.55 11.09
N LYS A 33 -7.55 2.91 11.71
CA LYS A 33 -6.80 4.13 11.39
C LYS A 33 -5.62 3.82 10.46
N PRO A 34 -5.26 4.75 9.57
CA PRO A 34 -4.08 4.58 8.75
C PRO A 34 -2.84 4.54 9.66
N MET A 35 -1.97 3.56 9.41
CA MET A 35 -0.65 3.47 10.04
C MET A 35 0.24 4.64 9.59
N ARG A 36 0.07 5.10 8.34
CA ARG A 36 0.81 6.23 7.79
C ARG A 36 -0.06 7.00 6.82
N VAL A 37 0.04 8.32 6.87
CA VAL A 37 -0.56 9.23 5.88
C VAL A 37 0.60 9.97 5.21
N PHE A 38 0.62 9.95 3.88
CA PHE A 38 1.63 10.65 3.10
C PHE A 38 1.14 12.08 2.80
N PRO A 39 2.04 13.07 2.73
CA PRO A 39 1.66 14.47 2.50
C PRO A 39 1.25 14.78 1.05
N VAL A 40 0.97 13.76 0.23
CA VAL A 40 0.59 13.92 -1.17
C VAL A 40 -0.93 13.88 -1.33
N GLN A 41 -1.45 14.88 -2.03
CA GLN A 41 -2.87 14.99 -2.33
C GLN A 41 -3.23 14.01 -3.45
N VAL A 42 -4.33 13.28 -3.28
CA VAL A 42 -4.78 12.33 -4.30
C VAL A 42 -5.31 13.10 -5.53
N SER A 43 -5.88 14.28 -5.34
CA SER A 43 -6.39 15.13 -6.42
C SER A 43 -5.34 15.56 -7.45
N ILE A 44 -4.05 15.55 -7.11
CA ILE A 44 -2.96 15.90 -8.04
C ILE A 44 -2.50 14.70 -8.88
N LEU A 45 -2.90 13.48 -8.52
CA LEU A 45 -2.56 12.27 -9.27
C LEU A 45 -3.44 12.15 -10.53
N PRO A 46 -3.02 11.36 -11.53
CA PRO A 46 -3.85 11.03 -12.67
C PRO A 46 -5.20 10.42 -12.26
N GLU A 47 -6.27 10.72 -13.01
CA GLU A 47 -7.65 10.30 -12.67
C GLU A 47 -7.81 8.78 -12.51
N ALA A 48 -7.02 7.99 -13.26
CA ALA A 48 -6.96 6.55 -13.15
C ALA A 48 -6.42 6.09 -11.79
N ASP A 49 -5.36 6.75 -11.30
CA ASP A 49 -4.74 6.45 -10.01
C ASP A 49 -5.64 6.89 -8.85
N GLN A 50 -6.31 8.04 -8.99
CA GLN A 50 -7.31 8.49 -8.03
C GLN A 50 -8.40 7.43 -7.82
N LYS A 51 -8.98 6.92 -8.91
CA LYS A 51 -10.02 5.88 -8.85
C LYS A 51 -9.49 4.58 -8.24
N THR A 52 -8.23 4.25 -8.50
CA THR A 52 -7.60 3.04 -7.98
C THR A 52 -7.36 3.15 -6.47
N LEU A 53 -6.84 4.28 -5.99
CA LEU A 53 -6.66 4.57 -4.56
C LEU A 53 -7.99 4.68 -3.82
N GLN A 54 -9.02 5.25 -4.43
CA GLN A 54 -10.36 5.31 -3.84
C GLN A 54 -10.98 3.93 -3.62
N LYS A 55 -10.70 2.96 -4.50
CA LYS A 55 -11.13 1.56 -4.33
C LYS A 55 -10.34 0.83 -3.25
N GLY A 56 -9.16 1.32 -2.91
CA GLY A 56 -8.22 0.66 -2.03
C GLY A 56 -7.40 -0.40 -2.75
N ILE A 57 -6.09 -0.39 -2.52
CA ILE A 57 -5.11 -1.28 -3.16
C ILE A 57 -4.50 -2.16 -2.09
N ARG A 58 -4.81 -3.46 -2.14
CA ARG A 58 -4.24 -4.42 -1.20
C ARG A 58 -2.88 -4.88 -1.71
N VAL A 59 -1.85 -4.63 -0.91
CA VAL A 59 -0.45 -4.90 -1.23
C VAL A 59 0.11 -5.87 -0.20
N ASN A 60 0.51 -7.05 -0.64
CA ASN A 60 1.06 -8.09 0.23
C ASN A 60 2.60 -8.12 0.22
N ASN A 61 3.24 -7.27 -0.59
CA ASN A 61 4.68 -7.22 -0.78
C ASN A 61 5.22 -5.79 -0.57
N LEU A 62 6.15 -5.65 0.39
CA LEU A 62 6.78 -4.36 0.69
C LEU A 62 7.51 -3.75 -0.51
N SER A 63 8.20 -4.54 -1.34
CA SER A 63 8.88 -4.01 -2.53
C SER A 63 7.90 -3.43 -3.54
N GLN A 64 6.73 -4.06 -3.70
CA GLN A 64 5.67 -3.54 -4.55
C GLN A 64 5.09 -2.24 -3.97
N LEU A 65 4.88 -2.20 -2.65
CA LEU A 65 4.42 -1.00 -1.95
C LEU A 65 5.37 0.18 -2.20
N TYR A 66 6.69 -0.02 -2.02
CA TYR A 66 7.67 1.04 -2.23
C TYR A 66 7.67 1.54 -3.67
N LYS A 67 7.63 0.62 -4.65
CA LYS A 67 7.58 1.00 -6.07
C LYS A 67 6.35 1.85 -6.39
N MET A 68 5.17 1.46 -5.89
CA MET A 68 3.95 2.24 -6.08
C MET A 68 4.05 3.62 -5.44
N LEU A 69 4.66 3.72 -4.25
CA LEU A 69 4.89 5.01 -3.61
C LEU A 69 5.88 5.86 -4.40
N GLU A 70 6.97 5.30 -4.92
CA GLU A 70 7.89 6.04 -5.80
C GLU A 70 7.16 6.60 -7.02
N ASP A 71 6.34 5.79 -7.68
CA ASP A 71 5.56 6.22 -8.85
C ASP A 71 4.56 7.35 -8.52
N TYR A 72 3.98 7.36 -7.31
CA TYR A 72 3.04 8.41 -6.87
C TYR A 72 3.71 9.66 -6.28
N LEU A 73 4.97 9.57 -5.87
CA LEU A 73 5.71 10.64 -5.20
C LEU A 73 6.73 11.33 -6.12
N SER A 74 6.92 10.85 -7.36
CA SER A 74 7.78 11.46 -8.38
C SER A 74 7.12 12.66 -9.07
#